data_AF-A0AA36MLQ6-F1
#
_entry.id   AF-A0AA36MLQ6-F1
#
_cell.length_a   1.000
_cell.length_b   1.000
_cell.length_c   1.000
_cell.angle_alpha   90.00
_cell.angle_beta   90.00
_cell.angle_gamma   90.00
#
_symmetry.space_group_name_H-M   'P 1'
#
loop_
_entity.id
_entity.type
_entity.pdbx_description
1 polymer ?
#
loop_
_entity_poly.entity_id
_entity_poly.type
_entity_poly.pdbx_seq_one_letter_code
_entity_poly.pdbx_strand_id
1 'polypeptide(L)'
;MVLREKVDMSQCRQSLRQTCKKVRFCCACHRDRCLLKVPLQARGKREPMDAKQLADLFERLCKAGKPWAAALSLLQLQCGERADCARRCTTAWLHHIDPGSAEPPFICVPSVNRKTKAREVPLCAPFAVALYGWLHISPLTSAKNSQWPFTAPVQTDADQLLFPGLSKEAGQGKGCRRDWRRPVTERAYLASISQVAAALRRERQEARQELRTHLWDDVDLSKLGTHSLKRSSVCLLKDVCMSTAVVAAICGTTARTLDKIYDAPTRKRQRAAATDAFASLMSSLRSASVSGAGRRKMLFCCACGEKPASDAWQCCPFCGKAYYDG
;
A
#
# COMPACT_ATOMS: atom_id res chain seq x y z
N MET A 1 4.76 37.89 1.38
CA MET A 1 4.13 37.70 0.06
C MET A 1 5.20 37.14 -0.89
N VAL A 2 5.10 35.90 -1.37
CA VAL A 2 6.18 35.31 -2.21
C VAL A 2 6.01 35.80 -3.65
N LEU A 3 6.95 36.62 -4.12
CA LEU A 3 7.03 37.09 -5.51
C LEU A 3 7.12 35.88 -6.46
N ARG A 4 6.17 35.78 -7.37
CA ARG A 4 6.11 34.71 -8.39
C ARG A 4 6.81 35.19 -9.65
N GLU A 5 8.04 34.74 -9.85
CA GLU A 5 8.80 35.04 -11.06
C GLU A 5 8.36 34.13 -12.23
N LYS A 6 8.25 34.71 -13.43
CA LYS A 6 8.14 33.97 -14.70
C LYS A 6 9.56 33.74 -15.19
N VAL A 7 9.87 32.52 -15.63
CA VAL A 7 11.20 32.16 -16.12
C VAL A 7 11.14 31.67 -17.56
N ASP A 8 12.20 31.99 -18.31
CA ASP A 8 12.41 31.52 -19.67
C ASP A 8 12.58 29.99 -19.69
N MET A 9 11.81 29.34 -20.55
CA MET A 9 11.85 27.89 -20.74
C MET A 9 13.20 27.41 -21.27
N SER A 10 13.97 28.26 -21.95
CA SER A 10 15.33 27.95 -22.42
C SER A 10 16.29 27.60 -21.27
N GLN A 11 16.04 28.15 -20.09
CA GLN A 11 16.84 27.93 -18.88
C GLN A 11 16.40 26.70 -18.09
N CYS A 12 15.23 26.14 -18.42
CA CYS A 12 14.62 25.04 -17.71
C CYS A 12 15.06 23.68 -18.27
N ARG A 13 14.97 22.62 -17.47
CA ARG A 13 15.23 21.23 -17.93
C ARG A 13 14.45 20.90 -19.21
N GLN A 14 15.13 20.29 -20.18
CA GLN A 14 14.52 19.81 -21.44
C GLN A 14 13.39 18.78 -21.25
N SER A 15 13.31 18.14 -20.09
CA SER A 15 12.24 17.18 -19.75
C SER A 15 10.91 17.84 -19.38
N LEU A 16 10.86 19.16 -19.23
CA LEU A 16 9.60 19.89 -19.09
C LEU A 16 8.87 19.89 -20.44
N ARG A 17 7.57 19.53 -20.43
CA ARG A 17 6.76 19.44 -21.65
C ARG A 17 6.76 20.80 -22.37
N GLN A 18 7.03 20.80 -23.68
CA GLN A 18 6.99 21.99 -24.53
C GLN A 18 5.67 22.78 -24.45
N THR A 19 4.56 22.12 -24.09
CA THR A 19 3.25 22.77 -23.90
C THR A 19 3.17 23.69 -22.67
N CYS A 20 4.14 23.62 -21.75
CA CYS A 20 4.22 24.55 -20.63
C CYS A 20 4.84 25.89 -21.10
N LYS A 21 4.03 26.74 -21.76
CA LYS A 21 4.48 28.02 -22.32
C LYS A 21 5.07 29.01 -21.28
N LYS A 22 4.75 28.84 -19.98
CA LYS A 22 5.27 29.63 -18.85
C LYS A 22 5.30 28.76 -17.60
N VAL A 23 6.43 28.65 -16.92
CA VAL A 23 6.54 28.00 -15.60
C VAL A 23 6.49 29.06 -14.52
N ARG A 24 5.60 28.87 -13.55
CA ARG A 24 5.51 29.71 -12.34
C ARG A 24 6.13 28.97 -11.17
N PHE A 25 7.10 29.58 -10.52
CA PHE A 25 7.71 29.00 -9.34
C PHE A 25 6.98 29.43 -8.06
N CYS A 26 6.87 28.48 -7.14
CA CYS A 26 6.27 28.73 -5.83
C CYS A 26 7.29 29.21 -4.79
N CYS A 27 8.59 29.03 -5.05
CA CYS A 27 9.72 29.48 -4.23
C CYS A 27 11.04 29.33 -5.00
N ALA A 28 12.12 29.97 -4.50
CA ALA A 28 13.47 29.86 -5.06
C ALA A 28 13.93 28.39 -5.18
N CYS A 29 13.71 27.57 -4.15
CA CYS A 29 14.06 26.14 -4.19
C CYS A 29 13.39 25.37 -5.35
N HIS A 30 12.15 25.71 -5.73
CA HIS A 30 11.50 25.10 -6.90
C HIS A 30 12.13 25.60 -8.20
N ARG A 31 12.40 26.90 -8.32
CA ARG A 31 13.13 27.49 -9.47
C ARG A 31 14.46 26.77 -9.67
N ASP A 32 15.30 26.75 -8.64
CA ASP A 32 16.65 26.21 -8.74
C ASP A 32 16.61 24.72 -9.13
N ARG A 33 15.67 23.94 -8.56
CA ARG A 33 15.44 22.54 -8.97
C ARG A 33 15.02 22.38 -10.43
N CYS A 34 14.25 23.30 -10.98
CA CYS A 34 13.82 23.28 -12.38
C CYS A 34 14.92 23.72 -13.36
N LEU A 35 15.91 24.49 -12.89
CA LEU A 35 17.05 24.96 -13.67
C LEU A 35 18.25 23.99 -13.67
N LEU A 36 18.30 23.05 -12.71
CA LEU A 36 19.35 22.02 -12.66
C LEU A 36 19.41 21.20 -13.97
N LYS A 37 20.53 21.25 -14.70
CA LYS A 37 20.72 20.54 -15.99
C LYS A 37 20.64 19.01 -15.87
N VAL A 38 21.11 18.46 -14.75
CA VAL A 38 21.05 17.02 -14.47
C VAL A 38 19.76 16.73 -13.68
N PRO A 39 18.93 15.76 -14.12
CA PRO A 39 17.87 15.25 -13.27
C PRO A 39 18.50 14.73 -11.97
N LEU A 40 18.17 15.34 -10.83
CA LEU A 40 18.38 14.70 -9.53
C LEU A 40 17.88 13.26 -9.68
N GLN A 41 18.71 12.27 -9.29
CA GLN A 41 18.44 10.85 -9.46
C GLN A 41 16.94 10.58 -9.35
N ALA A 42 16.37 9.99 -10.40
CA ALA A 42 14.94 9.73 -10.46
C ALA A 42 14.54 9.10 -9.13
N ARG A 43 13.71 9.82 -8.34
CA ARG A 43 13.22 9.30 -7.06
C ARG A 43 12.71 7.91 -7.36
N GLY A 44 13.35 6.91 -6.76
CA GLY A 44 13.07 5.52 -7.04
C GLY A 44 11.56 5.26 -7.00
N LYS A 45 11.16 4.27 -7.79
CA LYS A 45 9.81 3.73 -7.82
C LYS A 45 9.24 3.57 -6.39
N ARG A 46 8.02 4.06 -6.13
CA ARG A 46 7.36 4.02 -4.82
C ARG A 46 7.17 2.57 -4.36
N GLU A 47 7.31 2.25 -3.08
CA GLU A 47 7.19 0.85 -2.63
C GLU A 47 5.72 0.41 -2.51
N PRO A 48 5.32 -0.77 -3.01
CA PRO A 48 4.04 -1.38 -2.65
C PRO A 48 4.09 -1.93 -1.21
N MET A 49 2.92 -2.24 -0.68
CA MET A 49 2.70 -2.82 0.64
C MET A 49 1.88 -4.10 0.49
N ASP A 50 2.10 -5.06 1.39
CA ASP A 50 1.25 -6.24 1.49
C ASP A 50 -0.01 -5.98 2.34
N ALA A 51 -0.91 -6.97 2.41
CA ALA A 51 -2.17 -6.84 3.16
C ALA A 51 -1.97 -6.52 4.65
N LYS A 52 -0.94 -7.07 5.31
CA LYS A 52 -0.68 -6.84 6.74
C LYS A 52 -0.18 -5.41 6.97
N GLN A 53 0.71 -4.93 6.11
CA GLN A 53 1.22 -3.56 6.12
C GLN A 53 0.11 -2.54 5.81
N LEU A 54 -0.81 -2.88 4.91
CA LEU A 54 -1.97 -2.03 4.62
C LEU A 54 -2.95 -1.92 5.79
N ALA A 55 -3.20 -3.03 6.50
CA ALA A 55 -4.01 -3.04 7.71
C ALA A 55 -3.37 -2.20 8.83
N ASP A 56 -2.06 -2.37 9.06
CA ASP A 56 -1.30 -1.59 10.03
C ASP A 56 -1.27 -0.09 9.66
N LEU A 57 -1.12 0.26 8.36
CA LEU A 57 -1.22 1.64 7.89
C LEU A 57 -2.60 2.24 8.17
N PHE A 58 -3.69 1.50 7.92
CA PHE A 58 -5.05 1.94 8.19
C PHE A 58 -5.25 2.27 9.68
N GLU A 59 -4.85 1.35 10.56
CA GLU A 59 -4.96 1.54 12.01
C GLU A 59 -4.16 2.75 12.49
N ARG A 60 -2.92 2.91 12.00
CA ARG A 60 -2.05 4.03 12.37
C ARG A 60 -2.56 5.37 11.88
N LEU A 61 -3.17 5.43 10.70
CA LEU A 61 -3.84 6.65 10.23
C LEU A 61 -5.02 7.02 11.14
N CYS A 62 -5.79 6.04 11.61
CA CYS A 62 -6.85 6.28 12.59
C CYS A 62 -6.26 6.76 13.93
N LYS A 63 -5.28 6.08 14.50
CA LYS A 63 -4.58 6.49 15.74
C LYS A 63 -3.94 7.88 15.64
N ALA A 64 -3.46 8.26 14.45
CA ALA A 64 -2.89 9.59 14.20
C ALA A 64 -3.96 10.72 14.12
N GLY A 65 -5.25 10.40 14.26
CA GLY A 65 -6.34 11.37 14.11
C GLY A 65 -6.59 11.75 12.65
N LYS A 66 -6.43 10.79 11.73
CA LYS A 66 -6.64 10.94 10.29
C LYS A 66 -7.54 9.84 9.70
N PRO A 67 -8.73 9.56 10.27
CA PRO A 67 -9.61 8.50 9.78
C PRO A 67 -10.02 8.73 8.31
N TRP A 68 -10.18 9.97 7.87
CA TRP A 68 -10.44 10.30 6.46
C TRP A 68 -9.34 9.81 5.51
N ALA A 69 -8.07 9.84 5.95
CA ALA A 69 -6.95 9.38 5.14
C ALA A 69 -6.88 7.84 5.13
N ALA A 70 -7.33 7.20 6.20
CA ALA A 70 -7.46 5.74 6.28
C ALA A 70 -8.52 5.25 5.29
N ALA A 71 -9.74 5.83 5.35
CA ALA A 71 -10.82 5.53 4.41
C ALA A 71 -10.43 5.83 2.94
N LEU A 72 -9.80 6.98 2.67
CA LEU A 72 -9.29 7.32 1.33
C LEU A 72 -8.26 6.31 0.82
N SER A 73 -7.40 5.78 1.70
CA SER A 73 -6.39 4.79 1.32
C SER A 73 -7.04 3.47 0.90
N LEU A 74 -8.04 2.99 1.64
CA LEU A 74 -8.81 1.81 1.27
C LEU A 74 -9.57 1.99 -0.04
N LEU A 75 -10.24 3.14 -0.21
CA LEU A 75 -10.94 3.44 -1.46
C LEU A 75 -9.97 3.47 -2.65
N GLN A 76 -8.81 4.10 -2.49
CA GLN A 76 -7.78 4.14 -3.52
C GLN A 76 -7.27 2.73 -3.88
N LEU A 77 -7.14 1.84 -2.89
CA LEU A 77 -6.73 0.45 -3.09
C LEU A 77 -7.79 -0.34 -3.87
N GLN A 78 -9.06 -0.25 -3.48
CA GLN A 78 -10.17 -0.96 -4.12
C GLN A 78 -10.36 -0.50 -5.58
N CYS A 79 -10.21 0.81 -5.84
CA CYS A 79 -10.37 1.36 -7.18
C CYS A 79 -9.13 1.18 -8.09
N GLY A 80 -7.99 0.75 -7.54
CA GLY A 80 -6.70 0.77 -8.25
C GLY A 80 -6.32 2.16 -8.77
N GLU A 81 -6.75 3.22 -8.09
CA GLU A 81 -6.68 4.59 -8.61
C GLU A 81 -5.47 5.38 -8.11
N ARG A 82 -5.17 6.48 -8.82
CA ARG A 82 -4.23 7.48 -8.31
C ARG A 82 -4.95 8.38 -7.30
N ALA A 83 -4.20 8.92 -6.35
CA ALA A 83 -4.77 9.81 -5.34
C ALA A 83 -5.46 11.05 -5.93
N ASP A 84 -5.03 11.56 -7.08
CA ASP A 84 -5.66 12.70 -7.74
C ASP A 84 -7.10 12.41 -8.20
N CYS A 85 -7.40 11.15 -8.52
CA CYS A 85 -8.73 10.64 -8.85
C CYS A 85 -9.51 10.24 -7.59
N ALA A 86 -8.94 9.39 -6.73
CA ALA A 86 -9.64 8.84 -5.56
C ALA A 86 -10.17 9.93 -4.60
N ARG A 87 -9.41 11.01 -4.40
CA ARG A 87 -9.81 12.15 -3.55
C ARG A 87 -11.02 12.94 -4.06
N ARG A 88 -11.45 12.70 -5.32
CA ARG A 88 -12.60 13.34 -5.95
C ARG A 88 -13.85 12.46 -5.94
N CYS A 89 -13.80 11.31 -5.27
CA CYS A 89 -14.97 10.47 -5.09
C CYS A 89 -16.10 11.26 -4.42
N THR A 90 -17.29 11.15 -5.00
CA THR A 90 -18.55 11.65 -4.42
C THR A 90 -19.40 10.46 -3.98
N THR A 91 -20.49 10.75 -3.26
CA THR A 91 -21.53 9.76 -2.95
C THR A 91 -22.16 9.17 -4.21
N ALA A 92 -22.35 9.96 -5.28
CA ALA A 92 -22.88 9.48 -6.56
C ALA A 92 -22.00 8.44 -7.28
N TRP A 93 -20.75 8.28 -6.88
CA TRP A 93 -19.92 7.21 -7.47
C TRP A 93 -20.26 5.85 -6.87
N LEU A 94 -20.87 5.80 -5.68
CA LEU A 94 -21.11 4.57 -4.93
C LEU A 94 -22.47 3.99 -5.31
N HIS A 95 -22.48 2.76 -5.81
CA HIS A 95 -23.69 2.05 -6.21
C HIS A 95 -23.82 0.74 -5.44
N HIS A 96 -25.04 0.45 -4.99
CA HIS A 96 -25.40 -0.80 -4.30
C HIS A 96 -24.51 -1.16 -3.10
N ILE A 97 -23.99 -0.14 -2.39
CA ILE A 97 -23.17 -0.35 -1.19
C ILE A 97 -23.99 -0.71 0.05
N ASP A 98 -25.31 -0.55 -0.01
CA ASP A 98 -26.22 -0.96 1.05
C ASP A 98 -26.18 -2.49 1.22
N PRO A 99 -25.94 -3.01 2.44
CA PRO A 99 -25.95 -4.45 2.70
C PRO A 99 -27.25 -5.16 2.31
N GLY A 100 -28.38 -4.44 2.26
CA GLY A 100 -29.67 -4.95 1.81
C GLY A 100 -29.88 -4.93 0.30
N SER A 101 -28.92 -4.43 -0.49
CA SER A 101 -29.05 -4.39 -1.95
C SER A 101 -28.98 -5.79 -2.55
N ALA A 102 -29.85 -6.09 -3.52
CA ALA A 102 -29.83 -7.34 -4.28
C ALA A 102 -28.70 -7.40 -5.32
N GLU A 103 -28.14 -6.24 -5.68
CA GLU A 103 -27.09 -6.11 -6.68
C GLU A 103 -25.70 -6.02 -6.05
N PRO A 104 -24.65 -6.52 -6.72
CA PRO A 104 -23.29 -6.45 -6.21
C PRO A 104 -22.80 -4.99 -6.14
N PRO A 105 -22.07 -4.60 -5.07
CA PRO A 105 -21.60 -3.23 -4.91
C PRO A 105 -20.52 -2.88 -5.93
N PHE A 106 -20.60 -1.68 -6.50
CA PHE A 106 -19.58 -1.16 -7.40
C PHE A 106 -19.40 0.36 -7.26
N ILE A 107 -18.31 0.85 -7.84
CA ILE A 107 -18.02 2.29 -7.92
C ILE A 107 -17.87 2.74 -9.38
N CYS A 108 -18.64 3.76 -9.77
CA CYS A 108 -18.54 4.45 -11.04
C CYS A 108 -17.43 5.49 -10.99
N VAL A 109 -16.26 5.18 -11.56
CA VAL A 109 -15.14 6.12 -11.63
C VAL A 109 -15.21 6.88 -12.97
N PRO A 110 -15.49 8.19 -13.00
CA PRO A 110 -15.50 8.97 -14.22
C PRO A 110 -14.08 9.27 -14.73
N SER A 111 -13.97 9.76 -15.96
CA SER A 111 -12.69 10.22 -16.53
C SER A 111 -12.27 11.58 -15.92
N VAL A 112 -11.65 11.54 -14.74
CA VAL A 112 -11.28 12.74 -13.97
C VAL A 112 -10.05 13.46 -14.52
N ASN A 113 -9.00 12.73 -14.91
CA ASN A 113 -7.68 13.29 -15.22
C ASN A 113 -7.16 12.89 -16.62
N ARG A 114 -8.01 12.21 -17.42
CA ARG A 114 -7.69 11.61 -18.74
C ARG A 114 -6.54 10.58 -18.72
N LYS A 115 -6.01 10.21 -17.55
CA LYS A 115 -4.97 9.18 -17.39
C LYS A 115 -5.55 7.80 -17.15
N THR A 116 -6.73 7.76 -16.55
CA THR A 116 -7.53 6.54 -16.41
C THR A 116 -8.85 6.70 -17.16
N LYS A 117 -9.34 5.60 -17.73
CA LYS A 117 -10.63 5.56 -18.41
C LYS A 117 -11.77 5.57 -17.40
N ALA A 118 -12.91 6.13 -17.81
CA ALA A 118 -14.15 5.96 -17.07
C ALA A 118 -14.55 4.48 -17.06
N ARG A 119 -15.06 3.99 -15.93
CA ARG A 119 -15.40 2.58 -15.73
C ARG A 119 -16.16 2.33 -14.43
N GLU A 120 -16.76 1.16 -14.35
CA GLU A 120 -17.24 0.58 -13.11
C GLU A 120 -16.16 -0.31 -12.51
N VAL A 121 -15.97 -0.19 -11.19
CA VAL A 121 -15.05 -1.06 -10.45
C VAL A 121 -15.87 -1.82 -9.40
N PRO A 122 -15.92 -3.16 -9.48
CA PRO A 122 -16.56 -3.97 -8.44
C PRO A 122 -15.90 -3.70 -7.09
N LEU A 123 -16.69 -3.55 -6.04
CA LEU A 123 -16.22 -3.42 -4.68
C LEU A 123 -16.27 -4.77 -3.98
N CYS A 124 -15.25 -5.06 -3.18
CA CYS A 124 -15.28 -6.19 -2.27
C CYS A 124 -16.45 -6.02 -1.28
N ALA A 125 -17.34 -7.01 -1.15
CA ALA A 125 -18.54 -6.91 -0.32
C ALA A 125 -18.26 -6.51 1.15
N PRO A 126 -17.28 -7.12 1.86
CA PRO A 126 -16.87 -6.64 3.19
C PRO A 126 -16.47 -5.17 3.25
N PHE A 127 -15.79 -4.66 2.21
CA PHE A 127 -15.43 -3.25 2.14
C PHE A 127 -16.65 -2.36 1.89
N ALA A 128 -17.58 -2.77 1.02
CA ALA A 128 -18.81 -2.03 0.76
C ALA A 128 -19.67 -1.91 2.03
N VAL A 129 -19.83 -3.01 2.78
CA VAL A 129 -20.54 -3.02 4.07
C VAL A 129 -19.86 -2.09 5.07
N ALA A 130 -18.53 -2.14 5.20
CA ALA A 130 -17.80 -1.23 6.08
C ALA A 130 -17.96 0.23 5.67
N LEU A 131 -17.88 0.51 4.36
CA LEU A 131 -18.04 1.85 3.80
C LEU A 131 -19.44 2.40 4.07
N TYR A 132 -20.49 1.60 3.83
CA TYR A 132 -21.88 1.97 4.16
C TYR A 132 -22.04 2.25 5.65
N GLY A 133 -21.52 1.35 6.50
CA GLY A 133 -21.53 1.52 7.95
C GLY A 133 -20.88 2.85 8.37
N TRP A 134 -19.74 3.21 7.80
CA TRP A 134 -19.07 4.48 8.08
C TRP A 134 -19.85 5.71 7.61
N LEU A 135 -20.54 5.61 6.48
CA LEU A 135 -21.27 6.75 5.89
C LEU A 135 -22.63 7.01 6.57
N HIS A 136 -23.31 5.95 7.03
CA HIS A 136 -24.71 6.02 7.43
C HIS A 136 -25.01 5.56 8.87
N ILE A 137 -24.18 4.70 9.47
CA ILE A 137 -24.46 4.08 10.77
C ILE A 137 -23.54 4.64 11.86
N SER A 138 -22.25 4.35 11.77
CA SER A 138 -21.25 4.73 12.76
C SER A 138 -20.01 5.25 12.05
N PRO A 139 -19.70 6.56 12.15
CA PRO A 139 -18.55 7.12 11.46
C PRO A 139 -17.25 6.47 11.91
N LEU A 140 -16.27 6.44 11.02
CA LEU A 140 -14.91 6.02 11.35
C LEU A 140 -14.27 7.08 12.25
N THR A 141 -14.10 6.75 13.52
CA THR A 141 -13.53 7.66 14.53
C THR A 141 -12.05 7.37 14.76
N SER A 142 -11.41 8.26 15.52
CA SER A 142 -10.03 8.14 15.96
C SER A 142 -9.95 8.38 17.46
N ALA A 143 -8.88 7.89 18.09
CA ALA A 143 -8.58 8.15 19.50
C ALA A 143 -8.44 9.65 19.85
N LYS A 144 -8.32 10.52 18.85
CA LYS A 144 -8.23 11.99 19.01
C LYS A 144 -9.56 12.70 18.77
N ASN A 145 -10.69 11.99 18.88
CA ASN A 145 -12.05 12.50 18.63
C ASN A 145 -12.26 13.14 17.25
N SER A 146 -11.39 12.85 16.28
CA SER A 146 -11.65 13.18 14.88
C SER A 146 -12.41 12.04 14.21
N GLN A 147 -13.26 12.36 13.24
CA GLN A 147 -14.08 11.38 12.53
C GLN A 147 -14.06 11.58 11.02
N TRP A 148 -14.41 10.52 10.30
CA TRP A 148 -14.81 10.55 8.91
C TRP A 148 -16.03 9.65 8.72
N PRO A 149 -17.09 10.10 8.02
CA PRO A 149 -17.24 11.40 7.36
C PRO A 149 -17.21 12.59 8.33
N PHE A 150 -16.84 13.78 7.83
CA PHE A 150 -16.69 14.99 8.66
C PHE A 150 -18.02 15.51 9.21
N THR A 151 -19.11 15.16 8.56
CA THR A 151 -20.49 15.32 9.01
C THR A 151 -21.13 13.94 8.86
N ALA A 152 -21.68 13.41 9.94
CA ALA A 152 -22.39 12.14 9.94
C ALA A 152 -23.84 12.40 10.40
N PRO A 153 -24.86 11.90 9.70
CA PRO A 153 -24.79 11.15 8.43
C PRO A 153 -24.33 12.03 7.25
N VAL A 154 -23.81 11.41 6.18
CA VAL A 154 -23.51 12.13 4.94
C VAL A 154 -24.81 12.60 4.31
N GLN A 155 -24.88 13.87 3.91
CA GLN A 155 -26.06 14.40 3.23
C GLN A 155 -26.18 13.75 1.84
N THR A 156 -27.41 13.48 1.41
CA THR A 156 -27.71 12.75 0.17
C THR A 156 -27.48 13.56 -1.12
N ASP A 157 -26.75 14.67 -1.05
CA ASP A 157 -26.36 15.41 -2.26
C ASP A 157 -25.36 14.57 -3.05
N ALA A 158 -25.78 14.14 -4.25
CA ALA A 158 -25.04 13.28 -5.16
C ALA A 158 -23.64 13.83 -5.52
N ASP A 159 -23.51 15.16 -5.56
CA ASP A 159 -22.27 15.84 -5.93
C ASP A 159 -21.33 16.10 -4.75
N GLN A 160 -21.72 15.73 -3.52
CA GLN A 160 -20.93 15.96 -2.34
C GLN A 160 -19.66 15.09 -2.34
N LEU A 161 -18.50 15.74 -2.23
CA LEU A 161 -17.23 15.05 -2.08
C LEU A 161 -17.16 14.28 -0.76
N LEU A 162 -16.73 13.02 -0.83
CA LEU A 162 -16.47 12.21 0.36
C LEU A 162 -15.27 12.72 1.17
N PHE A 163 -14.31 13.36 0.50
CA PHE A 163 -13.06 13.85 1.11
C PHE A 163 -12.87 15.36 0.84
N PRO A 164 -13.68 16.23 1.45
CA PRO A 164 -13.59 17.67 1.25
C PRO A 164 -12.31 18.28 1.84
N GLY A 165 -11.78 19.26 1.13
CA GLY A 165 -10.70 20.11 1.57
C GLY A 165 -11.16 21.16 2.59
N LEU A 166 -10.23 22.05 2.94
CA LEU A 166 -10.52 23.22 3.75
C LEU A 166 -10.73 24.44 2.84
N SER A 167 -11.64 25.33 3.22
CA SER A 167 -11.82 26.61 2.54
C SER A 167 -10.57 27.49 2.69
N LYS A 168 -10.34 28.41 1.76
CA LYS A 168 -9.20 29.36 1.84
C LYS A 168 -9.34 30.34 3.01
N GLU A 169 -10.57 30.61 3.43
CA GLU A 169 -10.89 31.49 4.56
C GLU A 169 -10.44 30.91 5.91
N ALA A 170 -10.24 29.59 5.97
CA ALA A 170 -9.63 28.91 7.13
C ALA A 170 -8.21 29.40 7.46
N GLY A 171 -7.52 30.03 6.50
CA GLY A 171 -6.19 30.61 6.70
C GLY A 171 -6.17 32.05 7.22
N GLN A 172 -7.34 32.69 7.40
CA GLN A 172 -7.48 34.10 7.79
C GLN A 172 -8.07 34.29 9.21
N GLY A 173 -7.85 33.33 10.12
CA GLY A 173 -8.31 33.43 11.51
C GLY A 173 -9.80 33.11 11.73
N LYS A 174 -10.57 32.88 10.66
CA LYS A 174 -11.90 32.24 10.75
C LYS A 174 -11.71 30.72 10.81
N GLY A 175 -12.46 30.04 11.68
CA GLY A 175 -12.32 28.60 11.93
C GLY A 175 -12.26 27.74 10.67
N CYS A 176 -11.57 26.60 10.74
CA CYS A 176 -11.37 25.68 9.63
C CYS A 176 -12.69 25.11 9.09
N ARG A 177 -13.31 25.76 8.09
CA ARG A 177 -14.51 25.25 7.42
C ARG A 177 -14.16 24.30 6.27
N ARG A 178 -14.97 23.24 6.11
CA ARG A 178 -14.87 22.31 4.97
C ARG A 178 -15.42 22.95 3.70
N ASP A 179 -14.73 22.72 2.58
CA ASP A 179 -15.17 23.10 1.24
C ASP A 179 -15.56 21.82 0.47
N TRP A 180 -16.86 21.54 0.45
CA TRP A 180 -17.43 20.32 -0.15
C TRP A 180 -17.34 20.27 -1.68
N ARG A 181 -16.96 21.38 -2.32
CA ARG A 181 -16.73 21.45 -3.77
C ARG A 181 -15.27 21.28 -4.13
N ARG A 182 -14.37 21.29 -3.15
CA ARG A 182 -12.93 21.14 -3.37
C ARG A 182 -12.40 19.90 -2.67
N PRO A 183 -11.78 18.96 -3.40
CA PRO A 183 -11.21 17.76 -2.79
C PRO A 183 -10.03 18.13 -1.89
N VAL A 184 -9.83 17.33 -0.84
CA VAL A 184 -8.63 17.38 0.00
C VAL A 184 -7.39 17.38 -0.87
N THR A 185 -6.40 18.20 -0.52
CA THR A 185 -5.19 18.31 -1.35
C THR A 185 -4.37 17.02 -1.29
N GLU A 186 -3.76 16.64 -2.41
CA GLU A 186 -2.82 15.50 -2.42
C GLU A 186 -1.68 15.71 -1.42
N ARG A 187 -1.25 16.97 -1.22
CA ARG A 187 -0.24 17.33 -0.22
C ARG A 187 -0.68 16.98 1.21
N ALA A 188 -1.93 17.26 1.59
CA ALA A 188 -2.45 16.92 2.91
C ALA A 188 -2.57 15.39 3.10
N TYR A 189 -2.99 14.68 2.05
CA TYR A 189 -3.04 13.23 2.07
C TYR A 189 -1.65 12.61 2.21
N LEU A 190 -0.69 13.05 1.39
CA LEU A 190 0.71 12.64 1.47
C LEU A 190 1.34 12.98 2.83
N ALA A 191 1.02 14.13 3.42
CA ALA A 191 1.52 14.52 4.74
C ALA A 191 1.04 13.55 5.82
N SER A 192 -0.20 13.08 5.73
CA SER A 192 -0.76 12.09 6.67
C SER A 192 -0.02 10.75 6.59
N ILE A 193 0.24 10.27 5.37
CA ILE A 193 1.06 9.05 5.16
C ILE A 193 2.50 9.26 5.64
N SER A 194 3.08 10.43 5.38
CA SER A 194 4.46 10.75 5.76
C SER A 194 4.65 10.83 7.27
N GLN A 195 3.63 11.30 8.00
CA GLN A 195 3.62 11.30 9.46
C GLN A 195 3.68 9.88 10.02
N VAL A 196 2.85 8.97 9.50
CA VAL A 196 2.87 7.54 9.88
C VAL A 196 4.22 6.91 9.49
N ALA A 197 4.72 7.18 8.30
CA ALA A 197 6.03 6.68 7.85
C ALA A 197 7.17 7.12 8.78
N ALA A 198 7.12 8.35 9.31
CA ALA A 198 8.12 8.84 10.25
C ALA A 198 8.06 8.12 11.60
N ALA A 199 6.86 7.81 12.11
CA ALA A 199 6.69 7.00 13.32
C ALA A 199 7.22 5.57 13.12
N LEU A 200 6.84 4.93 12.00
CA LEU A 200 7.31 3.59 11.65
C LEU A 200 8.84 3.50 11.54
N ARG A 201 9.52 4.56 11.09
CA ARG A 201 10.99 4.57 11.04
C ARG A 201 11.62 4.53 12.43
N ARG A 202 11.04 5.22 13.41
CA ARG A 202 11.52 5.21 14.80
C ARG A 202 11.28 3.85 15.44
N GLU A 203 10.07 3.32 15.34
CA GLU A 203 9.71 2.01 15.87
C GLU A 203 10.56 0.88 15.26
N ARG A 204 10.83 0.95 13.95
CA ARG A 204 11.73 -0.01 13.29
C ARG A 204 13.18 0.10 13.80
N GLN A 205 13.63 1.30 14.15
CA GLN A 205 14.97 1.49 14.71
C GLN A 205 15.05 0.92 16.14
N GLU A 206 14.04 1.16 16.96
CA GLU A 206 13.91 0.60 18.32
C GLU A 206 13.87 -0.94 18.27
N ALA A 207 13.03 -1.53 17.40
CA ALA A 207 12.96 -2.99 17.24
C ALA A 207 14.32 -3.60 16.85
N ARG A 208 15.10 -2.93 16.00
CA ARG A 208 16.44 -3.40 15.60
C ARG A 208 17.45 -3.29 16.73
N GLN A 209 17.37 -2.26 17.58
CA GLN A 209 18.21 -2.15 18.77
C GLN A 209 17.92 -3.30 19.75
N GLU A 210 16.68 -3.78 19.78
CA GLU A 210 16.25 -4.93 20.59
C GLU A 210 16.38 -6.28 19.88
N LEU A 211 17.04 -6.35 18.70
CA LEU A 211 17.18 -7.56 17.88
C LEU A 211 15.84 -8.24 17.50
N ARG A 212 14.74 -7.47 17.46
CA ARG A 212 13.42 -7.93 17.03
C ARG A 212 13.15 -7.57 15.58
N THR A 213 12.42 -8.44 14.89
CA THR A 213 11.92 -8.17 13.54
C THR A 213 10.75 -7.18 13.56
N HIS A 214 10.66 -6.32 12.55
CA HIS A 214 9.58 -5.36 12.39
C HIS A 214 8.76 -5.65 11.12
N LEU A 215 7.43 -5.44 11.17
CA LEU A 215 6.51 -5.70 10.05
C LEU A 215 6.90 -4.97 8.74
N TRP A 216 7.59 -3.84 8.87
CA TRP A 216 8.02 -2.97 7.76
C TRP A 216 9.52 -3.07 7.43
N ASP A 217 10.17 -4.17 7.81
CA ASP A 217 11.60 -4.34 7.52
C ASP A 217 11.91 -4.48 6.02
N ASP A 218 10.98 -5.00 5.23
CA ASP A 218 11.16 -5.22 3.79
C ASP A 218 10.69 -4.05 2.91
N VAL A 219 10.24 -2.95 3.52
CA VAL A 219 9.76 -1.75 2.82
C VAL A 219 10.71 -0.56 3.06
N ASP A 220 11.10 0.10 1.97
CA ASP A 220 11.77 1.40 2.03
C ASP A 220 10.76 2.50 2.41
N LEU A 221 10.65 2.75 3.72
CA LEU A 221 9.74 3.75 4.28
C LEU A 221 10.01 5.17 3.75
N SER A 222 11.19 5.50 3.20
CA SER A 222 11.46 6.81 2.58
C SER A 222 10.67 7.02 1.28
N LYS A 223 10.30 5.91 0.64
CA LYS A 223 9.53 5.88 -0.61
C LYS A 223 8.04 5.70 -0.38
N LEU A 224 7.57 5.54 0.85
CA LEU A 224 6.13 5.45 1.12
C LEU A 224 5.41 6.75 0.70
N GLY A 225 4.26 6.63 0.06
CA GLY A 225 3.44 7.77 -0.34
C GLY A 225 2.15 7.37 -1.04
N THR A 226 1.40 8.35 -1.54
CA THR A 226 0.07 8.13 -2.18
C THR A 226 0.10 7.14 -3.35
N HIS A 227 1.19 7.10 -4.11
CA HIS A 227 1.33 6.15 -5.22
C HIS A 227 1.61 4.72 -4.77
N SER A 228 2.14 4.53 -3.55
CA SER A 228 2.32 3.20 -2.97
C SER A 228 1.00 2.44 -2.90
N LEU A 229 -0.12 3.13 -2.65
CA LEU A 229 -1.45 2.52 -2.59
C LEU A 229 -1.86 1.94 -3.96
N LYS A 230 -1.72 2.71 -5.04
CA LYS A 230 -1.99 2.20 -6.41
C LYS A 230 -1.10 1.00 -6.74
N ARG A 231 0.18 1.05 -6.38
CA ARG A 231 1.09 -0.08 -6.60
C ARG A 231 0.72 -1.32 -5.80
N SER A 232 0.31 -1.12 -4.54
CA SER A 232 -0.12 -2.20 -3.66
C SER A 232 -1.38 -2.87 -4.23
N SER A 233 -2.37 -2.08 -4.66
CA SER A 233 -3.57 -2.58 -5.34
C SER A 233 -3.21 -3.46 -6.55
N VAL A 234 -2.34 -2.98 -7.44
CA VAL A 234 -1.92 -3.75 -8.61
C VAL A 234 -1.17 -5.03 -8.24
N CYS A 235 -0.27 -5.00 -7.25
CA CYS A 235 0.44 -6.19 -6.81
C CYS A 235 -0.54 -7.22 -6.22
N LEU A 236 -1.44 -6.80 -5.33
CA LEU A 236 -2.44 -7.67 -4.71
C LEU A 236 -3.41 -8.26 -5.74
N LEU A 237 -3.88 -7.46 -6.69
CA LEU A 237 -4.75 -7.95 -7.76
C LEU A 237 -4.02 -8.98 -8.65
N LYS A 238 -2.73 -8.76 -8.94
CA LYS A 238 -1.93 -9.70 -9.74
C LYS A 238 -1.53 -10.97 -9.00
N ASP A 239 -1.48 -10.92 -7.67
CA ASP A 239 -1.22 -12.11 -6.86
C ASP A 239 -2.39 -13.09 -6.90
N VAL A 240 -3.60 -12.63 -7.22
CA VAL A 240 -4.82 -13.46 -7.28
C VAL A 240 -5.35 -13.63 -8.71
N CYS A 241 -5.18 -12.64 -9.58
CA CYS A 241 -5.68 -12.63 -10.95
C CYS A 241 -4.55 -12.69 -11.96
N MET A 242 -4.44 -13.82 -12.68
CA MET A 242 -3.45 -13.98 -13.76
C MET A 242 -3.72 -13.06 -14.95
N SER A 243 -4.98 -12.68 -15.20
CA SER A 243 -5.35 -11.85 -16.35
C SER A 243 -5.02 -10.38 -16.10
N THR A 244 -3.92 -9.92 -16.68
CA THR A 244 -3.56 -8.50 -16.64
C THR A 244 -4.59 -7.62 -17.34
N ALA A 245 -5.39 -8.16 -18.28
CA ALA A 245 -6.50 -7.44 -18.90
C ALA A 245 -7.60 -7.09 -17.88
N VAL A 246 -7.93 -8.02 -16.97
CA VAL A 246 -8.90 -7.76 -15.88
C VAL A 246 -8.35 -6.72 -14.92
N VAL A 247 -7.08 -6.85 -14.50
CA VAL A 247 -6.44 -5.85 -13.62
C VAL A 247 -6.37 -4.48 -14.29
N ALA A 248 -6.12 -4.43 -15.61
CA ALA A 248 -6.12 -3.22 -16.43
C ALA A 248 -7.50 -2.56 -16.48
N ALA A 249 -8.56 -3.34 -16.64
CA ALA A 249 -9.94 -2.87 -16.56
C ALA A 249 -10.22 -2.25 -15.19
N ILE A 250 -9.93 -2.96 -14.08
CA ILE A 250 -10.12 -2.45 -12.72
C ILE A 250 -9.33 -1.15 -12.46
N CYS A 251 -8.07 -1.09 -12.89
CA CYS A 251 -7.19 0.06 -12.64
C CYS A 251 -7.34 1.21 -13.66
N GLY A 252 -8.20 1.03 -14.67
CA GLY A 252 -8.49 1.99 -15.72
C GLY A 252 -7.30 2.38 -16.59
N THR A 253 -6.29 1.50 -16.72
CA THR A 253 -5.06 1.78 -17.45
C THR A 253 -4.64 0.59 -18.31
N THR A 254 -3.52 0.68 -19.05
CA THR A 254 -3.09 -0.39 -19.96
C THR A 254 -2.26 -1.45 -19.23
N ALA A 255 -2.35 -2.70 -19.69
CA ALA A 255 -1.52 -3.81 -19.21
C ALA A 255 -0.03 -3.45 -19.19
N ARG A 256 0.49 -2.91 -20.30
CA ARG A 256 1.86 -2.41 -20.42
C ARG A 256 2.25 -1.43 -19.31
N THR A 257 1.34 -0.54 -18.92
CA THR A 257 1.58 0.44 -17.86
C THR A 257 1.61 -0.25 -16.50
N LEU A 258 0.70 -1.20 -16.26
CA LEU A 258 0.68 -1.98 -15.02
C LEU A 258 2.00 -2.73 -14.84
N ASP A 259 2.42 -3.51 -15.84
CA ASP A 259 3.62 -4.35 -15.78
C ASP A 259 4.89 -3.51 -15.61
N LYS A 260 5.01 -2.43 -16.39
CA LYS A 260 6.23 -1.61 -16.40
C LYS A 260 6.37 -0.72 -15.16
N ILE A 261 5.25 -0.21 -14.63
CA ILE A 261 5.28 0.89 -13.64
C ILE A 261 4.81 0.43 -12.27
N TYR A 262 3.72 -0.33 -12.19
CA TYR A 262 3.01 -0.58 -10.94
C TYR A 262 3.37 -1.92 -10.32
N ASP A 263 3.37 -2.98 -11.14
CA ASP A 263 3.79 -4.30 -10.74
C ASP A 263 5.24 -4.27 -10.23
N ALA A 264 5.48 -4.92 -9.10
CA ALA A 264 6.76 -4.89 -8.43
C ALA A 264 7.13 -6.29 -7.93
N PRO A 265 8.32 -6.81 -8.28
CA PRO A 265 8.80 -8.06 -7.74
C PRO A 265 9.33 -7.83 -6.31
N THR A 266 8.44 -7.65 -5.32
CA THR A 266 8.87 -7.47 -3.93
C THR A 266 9.60 -8.72 -3.44
N ARG A 267 10.50 -8.57 -2.46
CA ARG A 267 11.21 -9.73 -1.86
C ARG A 267 10.24 -10.78 -1.33
N LYS A 268 9.10 -10.36 -0.79
CA LYS A 268 8.05 -11.27 -0.33
C LYS A 268 7.44 -12.06 -1.48
N ARG A 269 7.08 -11.41 -2.59
CA ARG A 269 6.52 -12.08 -3.78
C ARG A 269 7.51 -13.02 -4.44
N GLN A 270 8.79 -12.62 -4.54
CA GLN A 270 9.86 -13.48 -5.03
C GLN A 270 10.03 -14.73 -4.15
N ARG A 271 10.03 -14.56 -2.82
CA ARG A 271 10.10 -15.69 -1.87
C ARG A 271 8.88 -16.61 -1.97
N ALA A 272 7.68 -16.06 -2.05
CA ALA A 272 6.45 -16.83 -2.21
C ALA A 272 6.49 -17.62 -3.53
N ALA A 273 6.79 -16.96 -4.65
CA ALA A 273 6.91 -17.63 -5.95
C ALA A 273 7.95 -18.74 -5.95
N ALA A 274 9.12 -18.53 -5.34
CA ALA A 274 10.13 -19.59 -5.21
C ALA A 274 9.63 -20.74 -4.32
N THR A 275 9.00 -20.44 -3.18
CA THR A 275 8.43 -21.45 -2.28
C THR A 275 7.39 -22.29 -3.00
N ASP A 276 6.45 -21.65 -3.70
CA ASP A 276 5.36 -22.31 -4.40
C ASP A 276 5.86 -23.15 -5.59
N ALA A 277 6.80 -22.60 -6.38
CA ALA A 277 7.37 -23.29 -7.54
C ALA A 277 8.14 -24.56 -7.15
N PHE A 278 8.83 -24.55 -6.00
CA PHE A 278 9.64 -25.67 -5.55
C PHE A 278 8.97 -26.54 -4.48
N ALA A 279 7.76 -26.22 -4.03
CA ALA A 279 7.07 -26.94 -2.95
C ALA A 279 6.94 -28.45 -3.22
N SER A 280 6.51 -28.82 -4.44
CA SER A 280 6.34 -30.23 -4.84
C SER A 280 7.67 -30.99 -4.90
N LEU A 281 8.72 -30.36 -5.44
CA LEU A 281 10.07 -30.92 -5.47
C LEU A 281 10.59 -31.16 -4.05
N MET A 282 10.48 -30.15 -3.18
CA MET A 282 10.94 -30.26 -1.79
C MET A 282 10.14 -31.30 -0.99
N SER A 283 8.84 -31.44 -1.26
CA SER A 283 8.03 -32.51 -0.68
C SER A 283 8.50 -33.89 -1.15
N SER A 284 8.77 -34.05 -2.44
CA SER A 284 9.27 -35.30 -3.01
C SER A 284 10.65 -35.70 -2.47
N LEU A 285 11.56 -34.74 -2.32
CA LEU A 285 12.88 -34.95 -1.72
C LEU A 285 12.78 -35.37 -0.24
N ARG A 286 11.86 -34.76 0.52
CA ARG A 286 11.58 -35.17 1.91
C ARG A 286 11.05 -36.60 1.97
N SER A 287 10.07 -36.94 1.13
CA SER A 287 9.54 -38.30 1.08
C SER A 287 10.61 -39.32 0.67
N ALA A 288 11.48 -38.99 -0.31
CA ALA A 288 12.59 -39.85 -0.70
C ALA A 288 13.62 -40.05 0.42
N SER A 289 13.87 -39.02 1.24
CA SER A 289 14.76 -39.12 2.41
C SER A 289 14.18 -40.00 3.53
N VAL A 290 12.85 -40.07 3.65
CA VAL A 290 12.17 -40.92 4.65
C VAL A 290 12.01 -42.37 4.15
N SER A 291 11.71 -42.56 2.87
CA SER A 291 11.58 -43.91 2.26
C SER A 291 12.91 -44.66 2.10
N GLY A 292 14.04 -43.95 2.21
CA GLY A 292 15.39 -44.54 2.24
C GLY A 292 15.89 -44.90 3.65
N ALA A 293 15.15 -44.53 4.70
CA ALA A 293 15.49 -44.84 6.09
C ALA A 293 14.95 -46.22 6.50
N GLY A 294 15.36 -47.28 5.81
CA GLY A 294 15.47 -48.56 6.49
C GLY A 294 16.49 -48.36 7.62
N ARG A 295 16.12 -48.62 8.87
CA ARG A 295 16.94 -48.41 10.09
C ARG A 295 18.42 -48.69 9.84
N ARG A 296 19.20 -47.66 9.45
CA ARG A 296 20.64 -47.78 9.31
C ARG A 296 21.21 -47.56 10.70
N LYS A 297 21.89 -48.57 11.21
CA LYS A 297 22.69 -48.46 12.43
C LYS A 297 23.69 -47.33 12.20
N MET A 298 23.56 -46.21 12.91
CA MET A 298 24.53 -45.13 12.74
C MET A 298 25.85 -45.59 13.34
N LEU A 299 26.92 -45.48 12.54
CA LEU A 299 28.27 -45.82 12.98
C LEU A 299 28.78 -44.88 14.07
N PHE A 300 28.13 -43.73 14.28
CA PHE A 300 28.51 -42.71 15.24
C PHE A 300 27.27 -42.00 15.82
N CYS A 301 27.40 -41.43 17.01
CA CYS A 301 26.35 -40.63 17.63
C CYS A 301 26.18 -39.30 16.87
N CYS A 302 24.97 -38.98 16.40
CA CYS A 302 24.69 -37.75 15.65
C CYS A 302 24.88 -36.46 16.46
N ALA A 303 24.95 -36.54 17.79
CA ALA A 303 25.12 -35.37 18.65
C ALA A 303 26.58 -35.10 19.06
N CYS A 304 27.36 -36.15 19.35
CA CYS A 304 28.74 -35.99 19.86
C CYS A 304 29.82 -36.63 18.99
N GLY A 305 29.44 -37.37 17.94
CA GLY A 305 30.37 -38.04 17.02
C GLY A 305 30.99 -39.32 17.56
N GLU A 306 30.65 -39.75 18.78
CA GLU A 306 31.25 -40.92 19.41
C GLU A 306 30.84 -42.23 18.71
N LYS A 307 31.78 -43.16 18.58
CA LYS A 307 31.52 -44.48 17.99
C LYS A 307 30.98 -45.42 19.07
N PRO A 308 29.94 -46.23 18.80
CA PRO A 308 29.51 -47.25 19.76
C PRO A 308 30.64 -48.26 19.98
N ALA A 309 31.05 -48.44 21.24
CA ALA A 309 32.07 -49.42 21.62
C ALA A 309 31.55 -50.86 21.53
N SER A 310 30.22 -51.04 21.49
CA SER A 310 29.55 -52.33 21.38
C SER A 310 28.28 -52.21 20.55
N ASP A 311 27.97 -53.26 19.79
CA ASP A 311 26.76 -53.38 18.99
C ASP A 311 25.46 -53.43 19.81
N ALA A 312 25.57 -53.66 21.12
CA ALA A 312 24.45 -53.68 22.07
C ALA A 312 24.04 -52.27 22.55
N TRP A 313 24.85 -51.24 22.28
CA TRP A 313 24.54 -49.88 22.71
C TRP A 313 23.43 -49.29 21.84
N GLN A 314 22.24 -49.20 22.42
CA GLN A 314 21.09 -48.58 21.76
C GLN A 314 21.14 -47.05 21.84
N CYS A 315 21.79 -46.50 22.88
CA CYS A 315 21.96 -45.06 23.11
C CYS A 315 23.40 -44.72 23.47
N CYS A 316 23.83 -43.50 23.16
CA CYS A 316 25.14 -42.96 23.53
C CYS A 316 25.22 -42.71 25.04
N PRO A 317 26.19 -43.30 25.76
CA PRO A 317 26.31 -43.11 27.20
C PRO A 317 26.70 -41.68 27.60
N PHE A 318 27.26 -40.89 26.67
CA PHE A 318 27.70 -39.52 26.94
C PHE A 318 26.60 -38.48 26.76
N CYS A 319 25.63 -38.71 25.87
CA CYS A 319 24.60 -37.72 25.56
C CYS A 319 23.16 -38.27 25.56
N GLY A 320 22.97 -39.56 25.88
CA GLY A 320 21.66 -40.21 26.02
C GLY A 320 20.86 -40.41 24.73
N LYS A 321 21.37 -40.01 23.56
CA LYS A 321 20.65 -40.13 22.27
C LYS A 321 20.82 -41.52 21.65
N ALA A 322 19.78 -42.00 20.98
CA ALA A 322 19.81 -43.28 20.28
C ALA A 322 20.84 -43.28 19.13
N TYR A 323 21.51 -44.42 18.91
CA TYR A 323 22.38 -44.67 17.73
C TYR A 323 21.57 -45.08 16.48
N TYR A 324 20.25 -44.97 16.56
CA TYR A 324 19.32 -45.25 15.48
C TYR A 324 18.56 -43.97 15.16
N ASP A 325 18.49 -43.63 13.87
CA ASP A 325 17.62 -42.54 13.41
C ASP A 325 16.16 -43.01 13.54
N GLY A 326 15.39 -42.28 14.35
CA GLY A 326 13.95 -42.47 14.52
C GLY A 326 13.19 -41.57 13.56
#